data_AF-A0A2N1R1V0-F1
#
_entry.id   AF-A0A2N1R1V0-F1
#
_cell.length_a   1.000
_cell.length_b   1.000
_cell.length_c   1.000
_cell.angle_alpha   90.00
_cell.angle_beta   90.00
_cell.angle_gamma   90.00
#
_symmetry.space_group_name_H-M   'P 1'
#
loop_
_entity.id
_entity.type
_entity.pdbx_description
1 polymer ?
#
loop_
_entity_poly.entity_id
_entity_poly.type
_entity_poly.pdbx_seq_one_letter_code
_entity_poly.pdbx_strand_id
1 'polypeptide(L)' 'RPACIAIAPAQDLLGLGTEARMNYPGTQNSWWTWRMAEGALTPSIGRRLKLLTRINFRTSI' A
#
# COMPACT_ATOMS: atom_id res chain seq x y z
N ARG A 1 23.56 -0.49 -5.89
CA ARG A 1 22.67 0.10 -6.93
C ARG A 1 21.28 0.26 -6.32
N PRO A 2 20.56 1.37 -6.55
CA PRO A 2 19.19 1.53 -6.08
C PRO A 2 18.24 0.51 -6.74
N ALA A 3 17.13 0.18 -6.08
CA ALA A 3 16.14 -0.75 -6.59
C ALA A 3 15.33 -0.16 -7.76
N CYS A 4 15.24 -0.91 -8.86
CA CYS A 4 14.52 -0.49 -10.07
C CYS A 4 13.00 -0.44 -9.87
N ILE A 5 12.46 -1.24 -8.95
CA ILE A 5 11.02 -1.36 -8.68
C ILE A 5 10.78 -1.09 -7.20
N ALA A 6 9.68 -0.38 -6.89
CA ALA A 6 9.15 -0.24 -5.54
C ALA A 6 7.66 -0.57 -5.56
N ILE A 7 7.23 -1.44 -4.66
CA ILE A 7 5.84 -1.88 -4.49
C ILE A 7 5.47 -1.63 -3.03
N ALA A 8 4.29 -1.05 -2.80
CA ALA A 8 3.73 -0.85 -1.47
C ALA A 8 2.37 -1.55 -1.38
N PRO A 9 2.06 -2.25 -0.27
CA PRO A 9 0.72 -2.73 0.03
C PRO A 9 -0.30 -1.58 0.06
N ALA A 10 -1.55 -1.86 -0.32
CA ALA A 10 -2.62 -0.86 -0.25
C ALA A 10 -2.88 -0.40 1.21
N GLN A 11 -2.69 -1.29 2.18
CA GLN A 11 -2.81 -1.00 3.62
C GLN A 11 -1.89 0.15 4.06
N ASP A 12 -0.67 0.23 3.53
CA ASP A 12 0.30 1.28 3.86
C ASP A 12 -0.14 2.64 3.28
N LEU A 13 -0.75 2.65 2.09
CA LEU A 13 -1.31 3.86 1.49
C LEU A 13 -2.50 4.40 2.30
N LEU A 14 -3.25 3.49 2.93
CA LEU A 14 -4.39 3.79 3.80
C LEU A 14 -3.97 4.11 5.24
N GLY A 15 -2.71 3.86 5.62
CA GLY A 15 -2.21 4.08 6.97
C GLY A 15 -2.81 3.15 8.03
N LEU A 16 -3.17 1.92 7.65
CA LEU A 16 -3.80 0.95 8.54
C LEU A 16 -2.76 0.20 9.39
N GLY A 17 -3.19 -0.26 10.57
CA GLY A 17 -2.38 -1.04 11.51
C GLY A 17 -2.47 -2.55 11.29
N THR A 18 -2.21 -3.31 12.36
CA THR A 18 -2.18 -4.77 12.35
C THR A 18 -3.53 -5.42 12.02
N GLU A 19 -4.63 -4.71 12.21
CA GLU A 19 -5.98 -5.14 11.84
C GLU A 19 -6.14 -5.37 10.32
N ALA A 20 -5.29 -4.75 9.50
CA ALA A 20 -5.33 -4.88 8.05
C ALA A 20 -4.35 -5.94 7.49
N ARG A 21 -3.70 -6.71 8.38
CA ARG A 21 -2.70 -7.71 8.01
C ARG A 21 -3.31 -8.80 7.13
N MET A 22 -2.70 -9.01 5.96
CA MET A 22 -3.17 -10.04 5.03
C MET A 22 -2.87 -11.46 5.54
N ASN A 23 -1.70 -11.70 6.13
CA ASN A 23 -1.27 -13.02 6.60
C ASN A 23 -0.29 -12.95 7.77
N TYR A 24 -0.30 -13.97 8.63
CA TYR A 24 0.72 -14.24 9.65
C TYR A 24 1.24 -15.68 9.49
N PRO A 25 2.43 -15.85 8.89
CA PRO A 25 3.00 -17.18 8.64
C PRO A 25 3.11 -18.04 9.90
N GLY A 26 2.89 -19.34 9.76
CA GLY A 26 3.01 -20.30 10.87
C GLY A 26 1.79 -20.38 11.79
N THR A 27 0.71 -19.68 11.47
CA THR A 27 -0.55 -19.76 12.22
C THR A 27 -1.69 -20.23 11.32
N GLN A 28 -2.67 -20.92 11.91
CA GLN A 28 -3.83 -21.46 11.21
C GLN A 28 -5.05 -20.56 11.45
N ASN A 29 -5.95 -20.52 10.46
CA ASN A 29 -7.26 -19.85 10.47
C ASN A 29 -7.23 -18.30 10.47
N SER A 30 -8.31 -17.69 9.97
CA SER A 30 -8.60 -16.24 10.01
C SER A 30 -7.68 -15.27 9.24
N TRP A 31 -6.73 -15.76 8.43
CA TRP A 31 -5.92 -14.96 7.49
C TRP A 31 -6.57 -14.83 6.11
N TRP A 32 -6.01 -13.95 5.27
CA TRP A 32 -6.48 -13.69 3.89
C TRP A 32 -7.89 -13.09 3.80
N THR A 33 -8.37 -12.59 4.93
CA THR A 33 -9.72 -12.06 5.14
C THR A 33 -9.81 -10.57 4.88
N TRP A 34 -8.69 -9.83 4.93
CA TRP A 34 -8.70 -8.39 4.71
C TRP A 34 -9.28 -8.03 3.34
N ARG A 35 -10.14 -7.01 3.33
CA ARG A 35 -10.74 -6.43 2.14
C ARG A 35 -10.66 -4.91 2.26
N MET A 36 -10.30 -4.26 1.17
CA MET A 36 -10.35 -2.82 1.10
C MET A 36 -11.80 -2.36 1.04
N ALA A 37 -12.16 -1.36 1.85
CA ALA A 37 -13.47 -0.74 1.76
C ALA A 37 -13.63 -0.02 0.42
N GLU A 38 -14.84 -0.04 -0.13
CA GLU A 38 -15.17 0.70 -1.34
C GLU A 38 -14.88 2.20 -1.14
N GLY A 39 -14.25 2.82 -2.13
CA GLY A 39 -13.89 4.25 -2.07
C GLY A 39 -12.73 4.60 -1.12
N ALA A 40 -12.10 3.64 -0.44
CA ALA A 40 -11.00 3.92 0.50
C ALA A 40 -9.79 4.60 -0.15
N LEU A 41 -9.51 4.31 -1.43
CA LEU A 41 -8.48 5.00 -2.21
C LEU A 41 -9.01 6.35 -2.69
N THR A 42 -8.88 7.34 -1.83
CA THR A 42 -9.32 8.71 -2.13
C THR A 42 -8.39 9.42 -3.12
N PRO A 43 -8.88 10.47 -3.82
CA PRO A 43 -8.03 11.28 -4.69
C PRO A 43 -6.82 11.94 -3.99
N SER A 44 -6.90 12.21 -2.68
CA SER A 44 -5.78 12.78 -1.93
C SER A 44 -4.63 11.78 -1.75
N ILE A 45 -4.94 10.50 -1.49
CA ILE A 45 -3.95 9.42 -1.45
C ILE A 45 -3.28 9.28 -2.81
N GLY A 46 -4.04 9.30 -3.90
CA GLY A 46 -3.50 9.28 -5.26
C GLY A 46 -2.56 10.45 -5.56
N ARG A 47 -2.92 11.68 -5.16
CA ARG A 47 -2.06 12.87 -5.29
C ARG A 47 -0.77 12.74 -4.48
N ARG A 48 -0.86 12.23 -3.24
CA ARG A 48 0.32 11.99 -2.39
C ARG A 48 1.25 10.95 -3.01
N LEU A 49 0.70 9.83 -3.49
CA LEU A 49 1.50 8.80 -4.15
C LEU A 49 2.18 9.34 -5.41
N LYS A 50 1.47 10.12 -6.24
CA LYS A 50 2.04 10.79 -7.42
C LYS A 50 3.19 11.75 -7.05
N LEU A 51 3.04 12.53 -5.97
CA LEU A 51 4.11 13.40 -5.51
C LEU A 51 5.34 12.59 -5.08
N LEU A 52 5.14 11.54 -4.26
CA LEU A 52 6.22 10.67 -3.79
C LEU A 52 6.96 10.00 -4.95
N THR A 53 6.24 9.50 -5.94
CA THR A 53 6.87 8.85 -7.09
C THR A 53 7.61 9.86 -7.98
N ARG A 54 7.12 11.10 -8.14
CA ARG A 54 7.85 12.17 -8.83
C ARG A 54 9.14 12.56 -8.13
N ILE A 55 9.09 12.88 -6.83
CA ILE A 55 10.28 13.35 -6.09
C ILE A 55 11.33 12.25 -5.89
N ASN A 56 10.94 10.99 -6.05
CA ASN A 56 11.85 9.83 -6.02
C ASN A 56 12.21 9.32 -7.43
N PHE A 57 11.96 10.10 -8.48
CA PHE A 57 12.33 9.77 -9.87
C PHE A 57 11.77 8.43 -10.37
N ARG A 58 10.57 8.05 -9.89
CA ARG A 58 9.84 6.83 -10.29
C ARG A 58 8.73 7.09 -11.30
N THR A 59 8.51 8.34 -11.70
CA THR A 59 7.64 8.71 -12.83
C THR A 59 8.28 9.85 -13.63
N SER A 60 7.96 9.92 -14.92
CA SER A 60 8.29 11.08 -15.75
C SER A 60 7.62 12.36 -15.20
N ILE A 61 8.25 13.50 -15.42
CA ILE A 61 7.81 14.83 -14.98
C ILE A 61 6.62 15.31 -15.81
#